data_AF-A0A535F2X4-F1
#
_entry.id   AF-A0A535F2X4-F1
#
_cell.length_a   1.000
_cell.length_b   1.000
_cell.length_c   1.000
_cell.angle_alpha   90.00
_cell.angle_beta   90.00
_cell.angle_gamma   90.00
#
_symmetry.space_group_name_H-M   'P 1'
#
loop_
_entity.id
_entity.type
_entity.pdbx_description
1 polymer ?
#
loop_
_entity_poly.entity_id
_entity_poly.type
_entity_poly.pdbx_seq_one_letter_code
_entity_poly.pdbx_strand_id
1 'polypeptide(L)'
;MALPSAFDRNLRFCIPVHQRGTFDRAIAALAPGFLEYPVTGEVFQSKVACKTRLQAFALSQGFAVVIGKSNKDGTPFVEFLCVHHGTQSRNDRELEEEVERDPEGNITSRRQRGDTQMIQKLDCRWRCFLSFKYPHSFRVSCPREGHPRVPDVDEQGPEHALCDDSLL
;
A
#
# COMPACT_ATOMS: atom_id res chain seq x y z
N MET A 1 -6.14 -24.23 -14.55
CA MET A 1 -5.10 -23.83 -13.59
C MET A 1 -4.62 -22.45 -14.00
N ALA A 2 -5.03 -21.40 -13.30
CA ALA A 2 -4.52 -20.05 -13.56
C ALA A 2 -3.07 -19.99 -13.08
N LEU A 3 -2.18 -19.48 -13.93
CA LEU A 3 -0.77 -19.30 -13.59
C LEU A 3 -0.66 -18.37 -12.38
N PRO A 4 0.15 -18.68 -11.35
CA PRO A 4 0.49 -17.70 -10.35
C PRO A 4 1.19 -16.55 -11.07
N SER A 5 0.55 -15.39 -11.07
CA SER A 5 1.15 -14.13 -11.49
C SER A 5 2.54 -14.01 -10.88
N ALA A 6 3.54 -13.56 -11.65
CA ALA A 6 4.93 -13.43 -11.21
C ALA A 6 5.09 -12.66 -9.87
N PHE A 7 4.07 -11.91 -9.46
CA PHE A 7 4.00 -11.14 -8.22
C PHE A 7 3.74 -11.97 -6.94
N ASP A 8 3.20 -13.18 -7.04
CA ASP A 8 2.85 -14.03 -5.89
C ASP A 8 4.09 -14.47 -5.07
N ARG A 9 5.28 -14.41 -5.69
CA ARG A 9 6.55 -14.79 -5.05
C ARG A 9 7.15 -13.66 -4.21
N ASN A 10 7.24 -12.44 -4.75
CA ASN A 10 7.94 -11.33 -4.07
C ASN A 10 7.17 -10.78 -2.85
N LEU A 11 5.85 -10.80 -2.93
CA LEU A 11 4.95 -10.32 -1.89
C LEU A 11 5.10 -11.09 -0.56
N ARG A 12 5.33 -12.41 -0.66
CA ARG A 12 5.48 -13.30 0.49
C ARG A 12 6.77 -13.07 1.27
N PHE A 13 7.81 -12.54 0.63
CA PHE A 13 9.09 -12.29 1.31
C PHE A 13 9.01 -11.11 2.28
N CYS A 14 8.20 -10.08 1.97
CA CYS A 14 8.03 -8.90 2.82
C CYS A 14 7.07 -9.11 4.01
N ILE A 15 6.34 -10.22 4.03
CA ILE A 15 5.39 -10.54 5.10
C ILE A 15 6.09 -11.44 6.12
N PRO A 16 6.12 -11.06 7.42
CA PRO A 16 6.68 -11.90 8.48
C PRO A 16 6.09 -13.30 8.43
N VAL A 17 6.93 -14.33 8.62
CA VAL A 17 6.54 -15.74 8.45
C VAL A 17 5.26 -16.09 9.24
N HIS A 18 5.15 -15.59 10.48
CA HIS A 18 4.00 -15.81 11.34
C HIS A 18 2.69 -15.15 10.85
N GLN A 19 2.76 -14.16 9.95
CA GLN A 19 1.60 -13.46 9.38
C GLN A 19 1.18 -13.99 8.01
N ARG A 20 2.05 -14.73 7.31
CA ARG A 20 1.80 -15.23 5.95
C ARG A 20 0.50 -16.03 5.84
N GLY A 21 0.26 -16.94 6.79
CA GLY A 21 -0.98 -17.74 6.79
C GLY A 21 -2.25 -16.90 6.94
N THR A 22 -2.20 -15.83 7.73
CA THR A 22 -3.33 -14.89 7.88
C THR A 22 -3.51 -14.05 6.63
N PHE A 23 -2.41 -13.60 6.02
CA PHE A 23 -2.43 -12.86 4.77
C PHE A 23 -3.01 -13.68 3.62
N ASP A 24 -2.52 -14.91 3.41
CA ASP A 24 -3.00 -15.80 2.35
C ASP A 24 -4.50 -16.10 2.51
N ARG A 25 -4.98 -16.32 3.73
CA ARG A 25 -6.42 -16.47 4.01
C ARG A 25 -7.21 -15.20 3.70
N ALA A 26 -6.67 -14.02 4.01
CA ALA A 26 -7.32 -12.75 3.70
C ALA A 26 -7.44 -12.55 2.20
N ILE A 27 -6.39 -12.84 1.42
CA ILE A 27 -6.42 -12.76 -0.05
C ILE A 27 -7.42 -13.77 -0.63
N ALA A 28 -7.41 -15.02 -0.14
CA ALA A 28 -8.31 -16.06 -0.62
C ALA A 28 -9.80 -15.77 -0.35
N ALA A 29 -10.11 -14.95 0.66
CA ALA A 29 -11.48 -14.54 0.98
C ALA A 29 -12.02 -13.41 0.09
N LEU A 30 -11.16 -12.75 -0.72
CA LEU A 30 -11.56 -11.67 -1.60
C LEU A 30 -12.22 -12.21 -2.87
N ALA A 31 -13.17 -11.44 -3.42
CA ALA A 31 -13.79 -11.77 -4.71
C ALA A 31 -12.71 -11.81 -5.81
N PRO A 32 -12.70 -12.82 -6.71
CA PRO A 32 -11.66 -12.95 -7.74
C PRO A 32 -11.50 -11.69 -8.61
N GLY A 33 -12.61 -11.07 -9.03
CA GLY A 33 -12.58 -9.83 -9.82
C GLY A 33 -12.03 -8.62 -9.05
N PHE A 34 -11.91 -8.70 -7.71
CA PHE A 34 -11.31 -7.64 -6.90
C PHE A 34 -9.78 -7.75 -6.86
N LEU A 35 -9.22 -8.88 -7.28
CA LEU A 35 -7.77 -9.10 -7.38
C LEU A 35 -7.21 -8.60 -8.72
N GLU A 36 -8.08 -8.38 -9.70
CA GLU A 36 -7.73 -7.86 -11.03
C GLU A 36 -7.45 -6.36 -10.99
N TYR A 37 -6.66 -5.89 -11.96
CA TYR A 37 -6.31 -4.47 -12.10
C TYR A 37 -7.59 -3.62 -12.25
N PRO A 38 -7.71 -2.50 -11.53
CA PRO A 38 -8.91 -1.66 -11.60
C PRO A 38 -9.04 -0.98 -12.96
N VAL A 39 -10.22 -1.08 -13.55
CA VAL A 39 -10.51 -0.55 -14.89
C VAL A 39 -11.11 0.85 -14.78
N THR A 40 -10.63 1.77 -15.62
CA THR A 40 -11.26 3.08 -15.73
C THR A 40 -12.70 2.93 -16.20
N GLY A 41 -13.64 3.48 -15.43
CA GLY A 41 -15.06 3.37 -15.72
C GLY A 41 -15.85 2.53 -14.72
N GLU A 42 -15.20 1.75 -13.84
CA GLU A 42 -15.91 1.00 -12.79
C GLU A 42 -16.79 1.95 -11.97
N VAL A 43 -18.02 1.48 -11.68
CA VAL A 43 -19.05 2.25 -11.01
C VAL A 43 -19.28 1.70 -9.60
N PHE A 44 -19.30 2.59 -8.62
CA PHE A 44 -19.50 2.26 -7.22
C PHE A 44 -20.63 3.10 -6.63
N GLN A 45 -21.38 2.50 -5.70
CA GLN A 45 -22.44 3.20 -4.94
C GLN A 45 -21.86 4.14 -3.88
N SER A 46 -20.64 3.87 -3.41
CA SER A 46 -20.00 4.66 -2.36
C SER A 46 -18.49 4.70 -2.47
N LYS A 47 -17.90 5.71 -1.83
CA LYS A 47 -16.45 5.84 -1.65
C LYS A 47 -15.85 4.63 -0.92
N VAL A 48 -16.58 4.07 0.04
CA VAL A 48 -16.15 2.91 0.83
C VAL A 48 -16.10 1.65 -0.02
N ALA A 49 -17.10 1.43 -0.88
CA ALA A 49 -17.12 0.29 -1.81
C ALA A 49 -15.93 0.35 -2.78
N CYS A 50 -15.68 1.52 -3.37
CA CYS A 50 -14.52 1.75 -4.22
C CYS A 50 -13.19 1.49 -3.48
N LYS A 51 -13.02 2.06 -2.27
CA LYS A 51 -11.81 1.83 -1.48
C LYS A 51 -11.61 0.35 -1.17
N THR A 52 -12.67 -0.38 -0.83
CA THR A 52 -12.61 -1.82 -0.53
C THR A 52 -12.12 -2.62 -1.74
N ARG A 53 -12.67 -2.33 -2.92
CA ARG A 53 -12.23 -2.91 -4.20
C ARG A 53 -10.76 -2.61 -4.51
N LEU A 54 -10.35 -1.35 -4.38
CA LEU A 54 -8.97 -0.93 -4.64
C LEU A 54 -7.98 -1.51 -3.62
N GLN A 55 -8.39 -1.60 -2.35
CA GLN A 55 -7.57 -2.19 -1.28
C GLN A 55 -7.37 -3.69 -1.50
N ALA A 56 -8.40 -4.41 -1.97
CA ALA A 56 -8.29 -5.82 -2.31
C ALA A 56 -7.24 -6.08 -3.41
N PHE A 57 -7.28 -5.26 -4.48
CA PHE A 57 -6.24 -5.29 -5.52
C PHE A 57 -4.88 -4.93 -4.93
N ALA A 58 -4.76 -3.83 -4.18
CA ALA A 58 -3.48 -3.41 -3.63
C ALA A 58 -2.85 -4.47 -2.71
N LEU A 59 -3.66 -5.14 -1.88
CA LEU A 59 -3.21 -6.26 -1.06
C LEU A 59 -2.69 -7.40 -1.93
N SER A 60 -3.37 -7.75 -3.03
CA SER A 60 -2.89 -8.78 -3.97
C SER A 60 -1.60 -8.38 -4.70
N GLN A 61 -1.26 -7.09 -4.71
CA GLN A 61 -0.03 -6.53 -5.28
C GLN A 61 1.04 -6.16 -4.24
N GLY A 62 0.75 -6.27 -2.94
CA GLY A 62 1.73 -6.04 -1.87
C GLY A 62 1.90 -4.60 -1.44
N PHE A 63 0.88 -3.77 -1.64
CA PHE A 63 0.84 -2.42 -1.11
C PHE A 63 -0.52 -2.12 -0.47
N ALA A 64 -0.64 -0.95 0.15
CA ALA A 64 -1.89 -0.47 0.73
C ALA A 64 -2.37 0.80 0.04
N VAL A 65 -3.69 0.98 -0.03
CA VAL A 65 -4.30 2.19 -0.58
C VAL A 65 -4.62 3.18 0.54
N VAL A 66 -4.07 4.39 0.40
CA VAL A 66 -4.36 5.53 1.27
C VAL A 66 -5.19 6.57 0.52
N ILE A 67 -5.87 7.44 1.27
CA ILE A 67 -6.59 8.57 0.70
C ILE A 67 -5.61 9.75 0.62
N GLY A 68 -5.41 10.29 -0.57
CA GLY A 68 -4.63 11.49 -0.81
C GLY A 68 -5.49 12.72 -0.59
N LYS A 69 -5.89 13.36 -1.69
CA LYS A 69 -6.81 14.49 -1.67
C LYS A 69 -8.27 14.02 -1.67
N SER A 70 -9.14 14.76 -0.99
CA SER A 70 -10.59 14.56 -1.13
C SER A 70 -11.29 15.91 -1.12
N ASN A 71 -12.19 16.12 -2.07
CA ASN A 71 -13.06 17.30 -2.10
C ASN A 71 -14.53 16.87 -1.97
N LYS A 72 -15.29 17.67 -1.21
CA LYS A 72 -16.74 17.52 -1.06
C LYS A 72 -17.51 18.59 -1.82
N ASP A 73 -16.85 19.70 -2.17
CA ASP A 73 -17.49 20.89 -2.73
C ASP A 73 -17.45 20.88 -4.27
N GLY A 74 -18.54 21.35 -4.88
CA GLY A 74 -18.70 21.44 -6.33
C GLY A 74 -18.80 20.05 -7.01
N THR A 75 -17.65 19.46 -7.31
CA THR A 75 -17.55 18.12 -7.90
C THR A 75 -16.85 17.18 -6.92
N PRO A 76 -17.61 16.37 -6.15
CA PRO A 76 -17.02 15.48 -5.15
C PRO A 76 -16.04 14.52 -5.81
N PHE A 77 -14.79 14.55 -5.34
CA PHE A 77 -13.78 13.60 -5.77
C PHE A 77 -12.96 13.07 -4.60
N VAL A 78 -12.40 11.88 -4.77
CA VAL A 78 -11.44 11.27 -3.84
C VAL A 78 -10.28 10.74 -4.66
N GLU A 79 -9.08 11.06 -4.23
CA GLU A 79 -7.83 10.51 -4.75
C GLU A 79 -7.37 9.38 -3.84
N PHE A 80 -7.10 8.24 -4.45
CA PHE A 80 -6.53 7.05 -3.83
C PHE A 80 -5.09 6.89 -4.30
N LEU A 81 -4.19 6.65 -3.37
CA LEU A 81 -2.75 6.58 -3.61
C LEU A 81 -2.19 5.29 -3.03
N CYS A 82 -1.04 4.84 -3.54
CA CYS A 82 -0.23 3.86 -2.84
C CYS A 82 0.30 4.46 -1.53
N VAL A 83 0.44 3.67 -0.47
CA VAL A 83 1.07 4.12 0.79
C VAL A 83 2.51 4.61 0.59
N HIS A 84 3.21 4.10 -0.43
CA HIS A 84 4.55 4.53 -0.84
C HIS A 84 4.52 5.64 -1.92
N HIS A 85 3.40 6.33 -2.08
CA HIS A 85 3.28 7.42 -3.04
C HIS A 85 4.06 8.65 -2.59
N GLY A 86 4.76 9.28 -3.54
CA GLY A 86 5.57 10.48 -3.31
C GLY A 86 7.02 10.16 -2.99
N THR A 87 7.85 11.19 -2.92
CA THR A 87 9.30 11.10 -2.76
C THR A 87 9.77 11.10 -1.30
N GLN A 88 8.86 11.38 -0.37
CA GLN A 88 9.15 11.48 1.06
C GLN A 88 8.00 10.88 1.87
N SER A 89 8.34 10.23 2.98
CA SER A 89 7.36 9.76 3.96
C SER A 89 6.64 10.95 4.60
N ARG A 90 5.31 10.92 4.68
CA ARG A 90 4.54 11.98 5.34
C ARG A 90 4.69 11.89 6.86
N ASN A 91 5.20 12.95 7.46
CA ASN A 91 5.25 13.13 8.91
C ASN A 91 4.22 14.18 9.36
N ASP A 92 2.95 13.95 9.04
CA ASP A 92 1.85 14.87 9.42
C ASP A 92 1.68 14.99 10.95
N ARG A 93 2.37 14.15 11.74
CA ARG A 93 2.37 14.14 13.21
C ARG A 93 3.54 14.93 13.82
N GLU A 94 4.41 15.52 12.99
CA GLU A 94 5.58 16.29 13.41
C GLU A 94 6.45 15.53 14.44
N LEU A 95 6.57 14.21 14.27
CA LEU A 95 7.42 13.39 15.13
C LEU A 95 8.90 13.63 14.81
N GLU A 96 9.77 13.34 15.77
CA GLU A 96 11.21 13.38 15.55
C GLU A 96 11.62 12.38 14.45
N GLU A 97 12.71 12.67 13.72
CA GLU A 97 13.17 11.83 12.60
C GLU A 97 13.83 10.54 13.09
N GLU A 98 14.54 10.59 14.21
CA GLU A 98 15.18 9.45 14.84
C GLU A 98 14.57 9.16 16.21
N VAL A 99 14.78 7.94 16.69
CA VAL A 99 14.44 7.58 18.07
C VAL A 99 15.62 7.97 18.95
N GLU A 100 15.41 8.95 19.80
CA GLU A 100 16.41 9.33 20.79
C GLU A 100 16.34 8.40 22.01
N ARG A 101 17.51 8.02 22.52
CA ARG A 101 17.63 7.19 23.73
C ARG A 101 18.53 7.87 24.75
N ASP A 102 18.20 7.73 26.03
CA ASP A 102 19.06 8.13 27.13
C ASP A 102 20.26 7.16 27.29
N PRO A 103 21.27 7.51 28.12
CA PRO A 103 22.40 6.63 28.40
C PRO A 103 22.01 5.27 28.99
N GLU A 104 20.85 5.18 29.63
CA GLU A 104 20.25 3.97 30.21
C GLU A 104 19.47 3.12 29.17
N GLY A 105 19.32 3.61 27.94
CA GLY A 105 18.69 2.92 26.83
C GLY A 105 17.17 3.12 26.70
N ASN A 106 16.54 3.96 27.53
CA ASN A 106 15.13 4.30 27.42
C ASN A 106 14.89 5.29 26.29
N ILE A 107 13.76 5.13 25.60
CA ILE A 107 13.34 6.05 24.54
C ILE A 107 12.89 7.37 25.16
N THR A 108 13.58 8.46 24.81
CA THR A 108 13.28 9.82 25.27
C THR A 108 12.48 10.62 24.24
N SER A 109 12.55 10.25 22.96
CA SER A 109 11.76 10.89 21.88
C SER A 109 10.30 10.44 21.88
N ARG A 110 9.40 11.24 21.28
CA ARG A 110 8.00 10.82 21.06
C ARG A 110 7.89 9.75 19.98
N ARG A 111 8.88 9.67 19.09
CA ARG A 111 9.04 8.56 18.15
C ARG A 111 9.36 7.26 18.91
N GLN A 112 8.50 6.25 18.77
CA GLN A 112 8.66 4.96 19.46
C GLN A 112 9.34 3.87 18.62
N ARG A 113 9.52 4.07 17.31
CA ARG A 113 10.09 3.06 16.39
C ARG A 113 11.13 3.70 15.47
N GLY A 114 12.38 3.25 15.57
CA GLY A 114 13.48 3.66 14.69
C GLY A 114 13.40 3.01 13.32
N ASP A 115 12.83 1.81 13.26
CA ASP A 115 12.79 0.95 12.07
C ASP A 115 11.70 1.34 11.05
N THR A 116 11.13 2.55 11.16
CA THR A 116 10.32 3.09 10.06
C THR A 116 11.18 3.54 8.88
N GLN A 117 12.50 3.52 9.01
CA GLN A 117 13.42 3.40 7.89
C GLN A 117 13.32 2.01 7.22
N MET A 118 12.12 1.50 6.93
CA MET A 118 12.05 0.52 5.85
C MET A 118 12.55 1.26 4.62
N ILE A 119 13.57 0.71 3.97
CA ILE A 119 14.02 1.05 2.62
C ILE A 119 12.89 0.68 1.65
N GLN A 120 11.75 1.37 1.76
CA GLN A 120 10.65 1.23 0.82
C GLN A 120 10.99 2.15 -0.33
N LYS A 121 10.93 1.62 -1.55
CA LYS A 121 11.11 2.40 -2.76
C LYS A 121 9.96 3.41 -2.83
N LEU A 122 10.22 4.62 -2.34
CA LEU A 122 9.39 5.80 -2.54
C LEU A 122 9.38 6.13 -4.04
N ASP A 123 8.49 7.01 -4.49
CA ASP A 123 8.16 7.31 -5.90
C ASP A 123 7.20 6.30 -6.59
N CYS A 124 6.35 5.60 -5.83
CA CYS A 124 5.26 4.85 -6.45
C CYS A 124 4.24 5.82 -7.07
N ARG A 125 4.05 5.76 -8.39
CA ARG A 125 3.12 6.66 -9.13
C ARG A 125 1.70 6.12 -9.24
N TRP A 126 1.42 4.99 -8.60
CA TRP A 126 0.07 4.43 -8.60
C TRP A 126 -0.90 5.38 -7.89
N ARG A 127 -1.96 5.75 -8.59
CA ARG A 127 -3.04 6.59 -8.10
C ARG A 127 -4.33 6.28 -8.85
N CYS A 128 -5.48 6.40 -8.20
CA CYS A 128 -6.78 6.35 -8.84
C CYS A 128 -7.65 7.51 -8.35
N PHE A 129 -8.51 8.00 -9.22
CA PHE A 129 -9.47 9.06 -8.89
C PHE A 129 -10.88 8.49 -8.88
N LEU A 130 -11.64 8.82 -7.87
CA LEU A 130 -13.06 8.54 -7.80
C LEU A 130 -13.82 9.86 -7.91
N SER A 131 -14.61 10.00 -8.97
CA SER A 131 -15.42 11.20 -9.21
C SER A 131 -16.90 10.86 -9.10
N PHE A 132 -17.68 11.73 -8.47
CA PHE A 132 -19.12 11.61 -8.46
C PHE A 132 -19.71 11.97 -9.83
N LYS A 133 -20.56 11.09 -10.37
CA LYS A 133 -21.37 11.31 -11.56
C LYS A 133 -22.84 11.17 -11.21
N TYR A 134 -23.58 12.24 -11.45
CA TYR A 134 -25.04 12.24 -11.38
C TYR A 134 -25.62 11.21 -12.37
N PRO A 135 -26.69 10.46 -12.03
CA PRO A 135 -27.46 10.51 -10.78
C PRO A 135 -27.05 9.40 -9.79
N HIS A 136 -26.15 9.70 -8.85
CA HIS A 136 -25.80 8.83 -7.71
C HIS A 136 -24.78 7.72 -7.95
N SER A 137 -23.88 7.88 -8.92
CA SER A 137 -22.83 6.88 -9.18
C SER A 137 -21.45 7.48 -8.98
N PHE A 138 -20.51 6.71 -8.43
CA PHE A 138 -19.10 7.08 -8.40
C PHE A 138 -18.36 6.33 -9.49
N ARG A 139 -17.59 7.03 -10.32
CA ARG A 139 -16.79 6.42 -11.37
C ARG A 139 -15.31 6.51 -11.01
N VAL A 140 -14.61 5.39 -11.08
CA VAL A 140 -13.15 5.37 -10.91
C VAL A 140 -12.44 5.66 -12.23
N SER A 141 -11.32 6.37 -12.15
CA SER A 141 -10.37 6.57 -13.22
C SER A 141 -8.99 6.15 -12.71
N CYS A 142 -8.43 5.09 -13.30
CA CYS A 142 -7.14 4.53 -12.94
C CYS A 142 -6.19 4.58 -14.15
N PRO A 143 -4.88 4.76 -13.94
CA PRO A 143 -3.91 4.71 -15.02
C PRO A 143 -4.03 3.36 -15.74
N ARG A 144 -3.95 3.37 -17.07
CA ARG A 144 -3.95 2.12 -17.85
C ARG A 144 -2.79 1.23 -17.41
N GLU A 145 -2.96 -0.09 -17.51
CA GLU A 145 -1.88 -1.06 -17.35
C GLU A 145 -0.68 -0.61 -18.21
N GLY A 146 0.42 -0.21 -17.58
CA GLY A 146 1.60 0.32 -18.28
C GLY A 146 2.32 1.50 -17.60
N HIS A 147 1.75 2.12 -16.56
CA HIS A 147 2.50 3.04 -15.70
C HIS A 147 3.29 2.30 -14.62
N PRO A 148 4.43 2.85 -14.14
CA PRO A 148 5.45 2.06 -13.45
C PRO A 148 4.80 1.30 -12.31
N ARG A 149 4.74 -0.02 -12.52
CA ARG A 149 4.61 -0.99 -11.43
C ARG A 149 5.70 -0.62 -10.43
N VAL A 150 5.43 -0.83 -9.13
CA VAL A 150 6.49 -0.72 -8.11
C VAL A 150 7.70 -1.42 -8.72
N PRO A 151 8.81 -0.72 -8.98
CA PRO A 151 9.93 -1.33 -9.68
C PRO A 151 10.29 -2.59 -8.91
N ASP A 152 10.52 -3.69 -9.62
CA ASP A 152 11.04 -4.90 -9.00
C ASP A 152 12.17 -4.49 -8.05
N VAL A 153 12.13 -5.03 -6.83
CA VAL A 153 13.26 -4.95 -5.92
C VAL A 153 14.39 -5.60 -6.70
N ASP A 154 15.29 -4.78 -7.23
CA ASP A 154 16.36 -5.20 -8.12
C ASP A 154 17.06 -6.43 -7.53
N GLU A 155 17.36 -7.39 -8.40
CA GLU A 155 18.26 -8.52 -8.21
C GLU A 155 19.62 -8.07 -7.62
N GLN A 156 19.66 -7.76 -6.33
CA GLN A 156 20.87 -7.82 -5.53
C GLN A 156 20.80 -9.14 -4.79
N GLY A 157 21.75 -10.01 -5.11
CA GLY A 157 21.83 -11.38 -4.62
C GLY A 157 21.75 -11.47 -3.09
N PRO A 158 21.53 -12.69 -2.57
CA PRO A 158 21.36 -12.91 -1.15
C PRO A 158 22.71 -12.80 -0.45
N GLU A 159 23.17 -11.58 -0.17
CA GLU A 159 24.25 -11.37 0.78
C GLU A 159 23.75 -10.47 1.90
N HIS A 160 23.47 -11.15 3.02
CA HIS A 160 23.37 -10.60 4.37
C HIS A 160 22.17 -9.68 4.68
N ALA A 161 20.95 -10.23 4.61
CA ALA A 161 19.91 -9.88 5.57
C ALA A 161 19.88 -10.96 6.67
N LEU A 162 20.86 -10.90 7.58
CA LEU A 162 20.75 -11.58 8.86
C LEU A 162 19.60 -10.88 9.61
N CYS A 163 18.42 -11.49 9.59
CA CYS A 163 17.45 -11.26 10.63
C CYS A 163 18.09 -11.77 11.92
N ASP A 164 18.67 -10.87 12.70
CA ASP A 164 19.17 -11.19 14.03
C ASP A 164 17.95 -11.49 14.92
N ASP A 165 17.67 -12.78 15.11
CA ASP A 165 16.67 -13.35 16.03
C ASP A 165 17.14 -13.24 17.49
N SER A 166 17.63 -12.06 17.88
CA SER A 166 18.16 -11.80 19.21
C SER A 166 17.38 -10.64 19.82
N LEU A 167 16.21 -10.94 20.40
CA LEU A 167 15.63 -10.32 21.60
C LEU A 167 14.21 -10.88 21.82
N LEU A 168 14.17 -12.12 22.31
CA LEU A 168 13.16 -12.57 23.28
C LEU A 168 13.64 -12.19 24.68
#